data_AF-A0A8S3V859-F1
#
_entry.id   AF-A0A8S3V859-F1
#
_cell.length_a   1.000
_cell.length_b   1.000
_cell.length_c   1.000
_cell.angle_alpha   90.00
_cell.angle_beta   90.00
_cell.angle_gamma   90.00
#
_symmetry.space_group_name_H-M   'P 1'
#
loop_
_entity.id
_entity.type
_entity.pdbx_description
1 polymer ?
#
loop_
_entity_poly.entity_id
_entity_poly.type
_entity_poly.pdbx_seq_one_letter_code
_entity_poly.pdbx_strand_id
1 'polypeptide(L)'
;MQSSSLSIGLKDDHHSKFIYGLKRLQYIDFSRNAFEDRFRISTFKSQLDSVQSLILERNLFTSVPLNLEEFNRLSFLNIRNNKIAYLTTKEINAIEVLFRKSNRTITVLLDGNALVCTCASLDFVEWLFTTKVKLNSNGSYTCVENDGNITTTNIVYNHLRIFRIRFITTIWVIFSVTLFGVLLLFILVGYRYKLHLQYFFFIYRNGQYTFPEVKRRNT
;
A
#
# COMPACT_ATOMS: atom_id res chain seq x y z
N MET A 1 8.72 -18.96 -18.43
CA MET A 1 8.49 -20.02 -17.42
C MET A 1 7.25 -20.78 -17.84
N GLN A 2 7.35 -22.08 -18.12
CA GLN A 2 6.17 -22.93 -18.34
C GLN A 2 5.42 -23.07 -17.02
N SER A 3 4.14 -22.70 -17.00
CA SER A 3 3.25 -22.96 -15.87
C SER A 3 3.05 -24.47 -15.73
N SER A 4 3.26 -25.00 -14.52
CA SER A 4 3.00 -26.41 -14.22
C SER A 4 1.51 -26.73 -14.41
N SER A 5 1.16 -27.98 -14.76
CA SER A 5 -0.25 -28.41 -14.84
C SER A 5 -1.01 -28.15 -13.53
N LEU A 6 -0.33 -28.24 -12.39
CA LEU A 6 -0.86 -27.87 -11.07
C LEU A 6 -1.22 -26.38 -10.98
N SER A 7 -0.32 -25.50 -11.43
CA SER A 7 -0.55 -24.05 -11.38
C SER A 7 -1.72 -23.61 -12.26
N ILE A 8 -1.86 -24.22 -13.45
CA ILE A 8 -2.98 -23.98 -14.36
C ILE A 8 -4.28 -24.51 -13.74
N GLY A 9 -4.28 -25.78 -13.29
CA GLY A 9 -5.47 -26.41 -12.72
C GLY A 9 -6.02 -25.68 -11.49
N LEU A 10 -5.16 -25.21 -10.59
CA LEU A 10 -5.58 -24.44 -9.42
C LEU A 10 -6.00 -23.00 -9.74
N LYS A 11 -5.43 -22.40 -10.79
CA LYS A 11 -5.80 -21.05 -11.24
C LYS A 11 -7.20 -21.03 -11.86
N ASP A 12 -7.55 -22.09 -12.59
CA ASP A 12 -8.82 -22.23 -13.31
C ASP A 12 -9.91 -22.91 -12.46
N ASP A 13 -9.56 -23.45 -11.28
CA ASP A 13 -10.50 -24.08 -10.35
C ASP A 13 -11.31 -23.07 -9.54
N HIS A 14 -12.26 -22.41 -10.21
CA HIS A 14 -13.19 -21.47 -9.58
C HIS A 14 -14.16 -22.12 -8.59
N HIS A 15 -14.32 -23.45 -8.63
CA HIS A 15 -15.26 -24.20 -7.80
C HIS A 15 -14.58 -24.97 -6.67
N SER A 16 -13.27 -24.81 -6.47
CA SER A 16 -12.52 -25.48 -5.39
C SER A 16 -12.58 -27.00 -5.45
N LYS A 17 -12.80 -27.55 -6.65
CA LYS A 17 -12.99 -28.99 -6.87
C LYS A 17 -11.67 -29.76 -6.83
N PHE A 18 -10.54 -29.11 -7.09
CA PHE A 18 -9.25 -29.77 -7.28
C PHE A 18 -8.80 -30.52 -6.01
N ILE A 19 -9.02 -29.94 -4.83
CA ILE A 19 -8.68 -30.59 -3.54
C ILE A 19 -9.89 -30.82 -2.62
N TYR A 20 -11.12 -30.63 -3.09
CA TYR A 20 -12.35 -30.71 -2.27
C TYR A 20 -12.45 -31.98 -1.40
N GLY A 21 -12.07 -33.14 -1.95
CA GLY A 21 -12.16 -34.43 -1.25
C GLY A 21 -11.13 -34.63 -0.13
N LEU A 22 -10.07 -33.84 -0.08
CA LEU A 22 -8.91 -34.04 0.80
C LEU A 22 -9.13 -33.42 2.19
N LYS A 23 -10.22 -33.79 2.88
CA LYS A 23 -10.68 -33.17 4.14
C LYS A 23 -9.75 -33.38 5.35
N ARG A 24 -8.80 -34.32 5.26
CA ARG A 24 -7.86 -34.64 6.35
C ARG A 24 -6.47 -34.07 6.11
N LEU A 25 -6.32 -33.23 5.10
CA LEU A 25 -5.02 -32.78 4.66
C LEU A 25 -4.46 -31.74 5.64
N GLN A 26 -3.26 -32.01 6.15
CA GLN A 26 -2.64 -31.21 7.22
C GLN A 26 -1.45 -30.38 6.72
N TYR A 27 -0.78 -30.86 5.69
CA TYR A 27 0.44 -30.29 5.14
C TYR A 27 0.26 -30.09 3.63
N ILE A 28 0.43 -28.86 3.17
CA ILE A 28 0.34 -28.49 1.74
C ILE A 28 1.65 -27.86 1.35
N ASP A 29 2.31 -28.45 0.34
CA ASP A 29 3.45 -27.84 -0.31
C ASP A 29 3.13 -27.46 -1.76
N PHE A 30 3.03 -26.16 -1.97
CA PHE A 30 2.82 -25.50 -3.26
C PHE A 30 4.03 -24.64 -3.65
N SER A 31 5.20 -24.91 -3.06
CA SER A 31 6.41 -24.19 -3.39
C SER A 31 6.79 -24.34 -4.86
N ARG A 32 7.46 -23.33 -5.43
CA ARG A 32 8.03 -23.37 -6.79
C ARG A 32 7.00 -23.59 -7.91
N ASN A 33 5.80 -23.01 -7.79
CA ASN A 33 4.73 -23.15 -8.79
C ASN A 33 4.39 -21.85 -9.54
N ALA A 34 5.17 -20.79 -9.35
CA ALA A 34 4.95 -19.49 -9.97
C ALA A 34 3.52 -18.93 -9.75
N PHE A 35 2.92 -19.22 -8.59
CA PHE A 35 1.64 -18.64 -8.22
C PHE A 35 1.74 -17.13 -8.01
N GLU A 36 0.73 -16.41 -8.46
CA GLU A 36 0.57 -14.96 -8.28
C GLU A 36 -0.67 -14.69 -7.41
N ASP A 37 -0.94 -13.43 -7.09
CA ASP A 37 -1.99 -13.03 -6.13
C ASP A 37 -3.42 -13.41 -6.54
N ARG A 38 -3.63 -13.88 -7.78
CA ARG A 38 -4.91 -14.45 -8.23
C ARG A 38 -5.19 -15.86 -7.70
N PHE A 39 -4.25 -16.46 -6.98
CA PHE A 39 -4.45 -17.70 -6.26
C PHE A 39 -5.59 -17.54 -5.24
N ARG A 40 -6.68 -18.28 -5.41
CA ARG A 40 -7.92 -18.05 -4.64
C ARG A 40 -8.02 -18.94 -3.41
N ILE A 41 -8.49 -18.36 -2.31
CA ILE A 41 -8.80 -19.07 -1.07
C ILE A 41 -9.84 -20.17 -1.22
N SER A 42 -10.73 -20.05 -2.21
CA SER A 42 -11.79 -21.01 -2.47
C SER A 42 -11.22 -22.43 -2.52
N THR A 43 -10.03 -22.60 -3.11
CA THR A 43 -9.27 -23.85 -3.16
C THR A 43 -9.24 -24.64 -1.84
N PHE A 44 -9.17 -24.00 -0.67
CA PHE A 44 -9.01 -24.69 0.63
C PHE A 44 -10.28 -24.78 1.48
N LYS A 45 -11.46 -24.50 0.93
CA LYS A 45 -12.71 -24.45 1.72
C LYS A 45 -12.97 -25.73 2.53
N SER A 46 -12.60 -26.89 1.99
CA SER A 46 -12.76 -28.20 2.66
C SER A 46 -11.63 -28.54 3.65
N GLN A 47 -10.61 -27.69 3.74
CA GLN A 47 -9.37 -27.89 4.47
C GLN A 47 -9.12 -26.86 5.59
N LEU A 48 -10.01 -25.87 5.74
CA LEU A 48 -9.88 -24.81 6.75
C LEU A 48 -9.72 -25.36 8.18
N ASP A 49 -10.34 -26.51 8.46
CA ASP A 49 -10.29 -27.19 9.77
C ASP A 49 -9.18 -28.25 9.90
N SER A 50 -8.42 -28.53 8.84
CA SER A 50 -7.44 -29.62 8.84
C SER A 50 -6.01 -29.15 8.62
N VAL A 51 -5.79 -28.14 7.78
CA VAL A 51 -4.45 -27.67 7.39
C VAL A 51 -3.77 -26.98 8.56
N GLN A 52 -2.54 -27.43 8.82
CA GLN A 52 -1.65 -26.93 9.85
C GLN A 52 -0.41 -26.27 9.27
N SER A 53 0.06 -26.74 8.12
CA SER A 53 1.26 -26.24 7.45
C SER A 53 1.00 -25.94 5.99
N LEU A 54 1.30 -24.72 5.58
CA LEU A 54 1.15 -24.24 4.22
C LEU A 54 2.47 -23.66 3.70
N ILE A 55 3.03 -24.31 2.68
CA ILE A 55 4.29 -23.91 2.05
C ILE A 55 3.99 -23.29 0.69
N LEU A 56 4.27 -22.00 0.58
CA LEU A 56 4.09 -21.15 -0.59
C LEU A 56 5.42 -20.55 -1.07
N GLU A 57 6.53 -21.12 -0.62
CA GLU A 57 7.88 -20.64 -0.92
C GLU A 57 8.17 -20.59 -2.42
N ARG A 58 8.96 -19.61 -2.89
CA ARG A 58 9.41 -19.52 -4.29
C ARG A 58 8.25 -19.47 -5.28
N ASN A 59 7.26 -18.65 -4.99
CA ASN A 59 6.20 -18.26 -5.93
C ASN A 59 6.39 -16.78 -6.31
N LEU A 60 5.36 -16.13 -6.84
CA LEU A 60 5.38 -14.75 -7.32
C LEU A 60 4.40 -13.86 -6.54
N PHE A 61 4.04 -14.25 -5.32
CA PHE A 61 3.09 -13.51 -4.49
C PHE A 61 3.64 -12.13 -4.12
N THR A 62 2.87 -11.07 -4.35
CA THR A 62 3.19 -9.71 -3.87
C THR A 62 2.49 -9.38 -2.56
N SER A 63 1.49 -10.19 -2.19
CA SER A 63 0.71 -10.08 -0.96
C SER A 63 0.49 -11.49 -0.38
N VAL A 64 -0.03 -11.59 0.84
CA VAL A 64 -0.44 -12.88 1.41
C VAL A 64 -1.71 -13.35 0.67
N PRO A 65 -1.68 -14.48 -0.06
CA PRO A 65 -2.68 -14.77 -1.10
C PRO A 65 -4.00 -15.37 -0.58
N LEU A 66 -4.34 -15.21 0.71
CA LEU A 66 -5.44 -15.94 1.36
C LEU A 66 -6.01 -15.10 2.51
N ASN A 67 -7.32 -15.25 2.78
CA ASN A 67 -7.90 -14.87 4.08
C ASN A 67 -7.44 -15.90 5.12
N LEU A 68 -6.20 -15.74 5.57
CA LEU A 68 -5.57 -16.60 6.55
C LEU A 68 -6.45 -16.80 7.79
N GLU A 69 -7.21 -15.79 8.19
CA GLU A 69 -8.13 -15.80 9.33
C GLU A 69 -9.23 -16.88 9.28
N GLU A 70 -9.50 -17.47 8.11
CA GLU A 70 -10.49 -18.56 7.95
C GLU A 70 -9.95 -19.93 8.38
N PHE A 71 -8.63 -20.12 8.41
CA PHE A 71 -8.05 -21.40 8.83
C PHE A 71 -8.11 -21.55 10.36
N ASN A 72 -8.63 -22.67 10.85
CA ASN A 72 -8.79 -22.91 12.29
C ASN A 72 -7.60 -23.65 12.92
N ARG A 73 -6.72 -24.24 12.11
CA ARG A 73 -5.58 -25.04 12.59
C ARG A 73 -4.22 -24.64 12.02
N LEU A 74 -4.16 -23.63 11.15
CA LEU A 74 -2.91 -23.22 10.53
C LEU A 74 -1.96 -22.65 11.58
N SER A 75 -0.77 -23.24 11.70
CA SER A 75 0.28 -22.83 12.64
C SER A 75 1.63 -22.62 11.97
N PHE A 76 1.79 -23.01 10.71
CA PHE A 76 3.03 -22.83 9.97
C PHE A 76 2.75 -22.30 8.57
N LEU A 77 3.28 -21.12 8.26
CA LEU A 77 3.18 -20.48 6.96
C LEU A 77 4.58 -20.16 6.43
N ASN A 78 4.93 -20.72 5.28
CA ASN A 78 6.18 -20.40 4.60
C ASN A 78 5.88 -19.62 3.31
N ILE A 79 6.16 -18.32 3.31
CA ILE A 79 6.00 -17.40 2.17
C ILE A 79 7.35 -16.84 1.70
N ARG A 80 8.44 -17.55 2.00
CA ARG A 80 9.80 -17.14 1.61
C ARG A 80 9.97 -17.02 0.11
N ASN A 81 10.94 -16.22 -0.30
CA ASN A 81 11.34 -16.11 -1.71
C ASN A 81 10.17 -15.78 -2.64
N ASN A 82 9.27 -14.89 -2.21
CA ASN A 82 8.20 -14.33 -3.03
C ASN A 82 8.55 -12.86 -3.38
N LYS A 83 7.56 -12.07 -3.81
CA LYS A 83 7.70 -10.65 -4.20
C LYS A 83 7.01 -9.72 -3.21
N ILE A 84 6.86 -10.14 -1.95
CA ILE A 84 6.16 -9.35 -0.93
C ILE A 84 7.03 -8.14 -0.57
N ALA A 85 6.45 -6.94 -0.69
CA ALA A 85 7.12 -5.70 -0.34
C ALA A 85 6.92 -5.35 1.14
N TYR A 86 5.71 -5.55 1.65
CA TYR A 86 5.35 -5.41 3.06
C TYR A 86 3.98 -6.07 3.27
N LEU A 87 3.61 -6.35 4.53
CA LEU A 87 2.26 -6.79 4.85
C LEU A 87 1.38 -5.57 5.13
N THR A 88 0.23 -5.49 4.48
CA THR A 88 -0.77 -4.47 4.78
C THR A 88 -1.38 -4.69 6.16
N THR A 89 -2.01 -3.64 6.71
CA THR A 89 -2.76 -3.74 7.98
C THR A 89 -3.80 -4.86 7.96
N LYS A 90 -4.46 -5.10 6.82
CA LYS A 90 -5.42 -6.18 6.65
C LYS A 90 -4.76 -7.55 6.85
N GLU A 91 -3.62 -7.78 6.21
CA GLU A 91 -2.89 -9.06 6.26
C GLU A 91 -2.27 -9.30 7.63
N ILE A 92 -1.72 -8.26 8.25
CA ILE A 92 -1.25 -8.29 9.64
C ILE A 92 -2.40 -8.71 10.56
N ASN A 93 -3.57 -8.07 10.44
CA ASN A 93 -4.74 -8.39 11.24
C ASN A 93 -5.21 -9.83 11.01
N ALA A 94 -5.17 -10.34 9.79
CA ALA A 94 -5.51 -11.72 9.48
C ALA A 94 -4.60 -12.73 10.21
N ILE A 95 -3.28 -12.48 10.20
CA ILE A 95 -2.29 -13.30 10.92
C ILE A 95 -2.50 -13.20 12.44
N GLU A 96 -2.80 -12.01 12.96
CA GLU A 96 -3.08 -11.82 14.39
C GLU A 96 -4.39 -12.50 14.82
N VAL A 97 -5.43 -12.49 13.98
CA VAL A 97 -6.67 -13.25 14.23
C VAL A 97 -6.36 -14.74 14.29
N LEU A 98 -5.57 -15.25 13.34
CA LEU A 98 -5.11 -16.64 13.37
C LEU A 98 -4.39 -16.96 14.68
N PHE A 99 -3.46 -16.11 15.09
CA PHE A 99 -2.70 -16.29 16.32
C PHE A 99 -3.62 -16.33 17.54
N ARG A 100 -4.59 -15.43 17.64
CA ARG A 100 -5.56 -15.40 18.75
C ARG A 100 -6.48 -16.63 18.81
N LYS A 101 -6.86 -17.17 17.66
CA LYS A 101 -7.70 -18.39 17.59
C LYS A 101 -6.92 -19.66 17.95
N SER A 102 -5.61 -19.64 17.74
CA SER A 102 -4.76 -20.81 17.91
C SER A 102 -4.27 -20.94 19.35
N ASN A 103 -4.41 -22.13 19.93
CA ASN A 103 -3.72 -22.48 21.19
C ASN A 103 -2.24 -22.85 20.97
N ARG A 104 -1.71 -22.66 19.77
CA ARG A 104 -0.35 -23.02 19.36
C ARG A 104 0.39 -21.81 18.86
N THR A 105 1.72 -21.82 19.01
CA THR A 105 2.60 -20.84 18.38
C THR A 105 2.44 -20.90 16.85
N ILE A 106 2.17 -19.75 16.24
CA ILE A 106 2.19 -19.61 14.79
C ILE A 106 3.60 -19.23 14.36
N THR A 107 4.12 -19.91 13.34
CA THR A 107 5.42 -19.61 12.72
C THR A 107 5.19 -19.10 11.30
N VAL A 108 5.78 -17.95 10.97
CA VAL A 108 5.74 -17.36 9.63
C VAL A 108 7.17 -17.19 9.13
N LEU A 109 7.45 -17.75 7.95
CA LEU A 109 8.74 -17.60 7.27
C LEU A 109 8.61 -16.59 6.11
N LEU A 110 9.38 -15.49 6.15
CA LEU A 110 9.25 -14.33 5.25
C LEU A 110 10.56 -13.96 4.52
N ASP A 111 11.70 -14.54 4.87
CA ASP A 111 12.99 -14.23 4.23
C ASP A 111 13.00 -14.44 2.71
N GLY A 112 13.88 -13.70 2.05
CA GLY A 112 14.04 -13.73 0.60
C GLY A 112 12.94 -13.00 -0.18
N ASN A 113 12.05 -12.28 0.51
CA ASN A 113 11.15 -11.31 -0.11
C ASN A 113 11.84 -9.95 -0.31
N ALA A 114 11.44 -9.21 -1.34
CA ALA A 114 11.96 -7.88 -1.65
C ALA A 114 11.28 -6.81 -0.79
N LEU A 115 11.49 -6.87 0.53
CA LEU A 115 10.83 -5.97 1.48
C LEU A 115 11.25 -4.51 1.24
N VAL A 116 10.31 -3.59 1.43
CA VAL A 116 10.55 -2.14 1.35
C VAL A 116 10.31 -1.49 2.71
N CYS A 117 11.15 -0.53 3.06
CA CYS A 117 11.09 0.24 4.29
C CYS A 117 10.78 1.70 3.94
N THR A 118 9.51 1.95 3.63
CA THR A 118 8.99 3.25 3.22
C THR A 118 7.92 3.70 4.23
N CYS A 119 7.36 4.89 4.03
CA CYS A 119 6.26 5.38 4.87
C CYS A 119 5.04 4.44 4.85
N ALA A 120 4.82 3.70 3.76
CA ALA A 120 3.70 2.76 3.63
C ALA A 120 3.89 1.46 4.43
N SER A 121 5.12 1.12 4.80
CA SER A 121 5.44 -0.15 5.48
C SER A 121 5.82 0.01 6.95
N LEU A 122 5.73 1.22 7.53
CA LEU A 122 6.14 1.45 8.92
C LEU A 122 5.32 0.63 9.92
N ASP A 123 4.01 0.49 9.70
CA ASP A 123 3.16 -0.32 10.58
C ASP A 123 3.52 -1.81 10.49
N PHE A 124 3.92 -2.27 9.31
CA PHE A 124 4.48 -3.60 9.12
C PHE A 124 5.80 -3.78 9.86
N VAL A 125 6.72 -2.81 9.76
CA VAL A 125 7.99 -2.83 10.49
C VAL A 125 7.75 -2.84 11.99
N GLU A 126 6.83 -2.02 12.52
CA GLU A 126 6.45 -2.04 13.93
C GLU A 126 5.89 -3.40 14.35
N TRP A 127 5.03 -4.00 13.51
CA TRP A 127 4.46 -5.32 13.77
C TRP A 127 5.52 -6.43 13.87
N LEU A 128 6.56 -6.41 13.01
CA LEU A 128 7.64 -7.41 13.02
C LEU A 128 8.33 -7.57 14.38
N PHE A 129 8.40 -6.50 15.17
CA PHE A 129 9.07 -6.49 16.48
C PHE A 129 8.13 -6.52 17.68
N THR A 130 6.82 -6.34 17.45
CA THR A 130 5.80 -6.29 18.51
C THR A 130 4.88 -7.52 18.52
N THR A 131 4.82 -8.26 17.41
CA THR A 131 4.01 -9.48 17.31
C THR A 131 4.53 -10.59 18.22
N LYS A 132 3.61 -11.45 18.67
CA LYS A 132 3.93 -12.70 19.37
C LYS A 132 4.07 -13.90 18.41
N VAL A 133 3.80 -13.69 17.13
CA VAL A 133 3.99 -14.69 16.08
C VAL A 133 5.48 -14.97 15.93
N LYS A 134 5.86 -16.25 15.83
CA LYS A 134 7.25 -16.63 15.64
C LYS A 134 7.68 -16.33 14.21
N LEU A 135 8.49 -15.31 14.04
CA LEU A 135 9.11 -14.94 12.77
C LEU A 135 10.49 -15.59 12.65
N ASN A 136 10.90 -15.92 11.43
CA ASN A 136 12.30 -16.27 11.19
C ASN A 136 13.20 -15.02 11.24
N SER A 137 14.52 -15.23 11.28
CA SER A 137 15.51 -14.14 11.40
C SER A 137 15.25 -13.19 12.59
N ASN A 138 14.47 -13.65 13.58
CA ASN A 138 14.03 -12.87 14.73
C ASN A 138 13.37 -11.53 14.35
N GLY A 139 12.63 -11.48 13.23
CA GLY A 139 11.96 -10.27 12.74
C GLY A 139 12.86 -9.25 12.03
N SER A 140 14.18 -9.46 12.02
CA SER A 140 15.14 -8.60 11.34
C SER A 140 15.37 -9.08 9.91
N TYR A 141 14.90 -8.29 8.94
CA TYR A 141 15.01 -8.58 7.51
C TYR A 141 15.67 -7.43 6.78
N THR A 142 16.34 -7.74 5.67
CA THR A 142 16.82 -6.72 4.72
C THR A 142 15.63 -6.06 4.04
N CYS A 143 15.66 -4.73 3.90
CA CYS A 143 14.65 -3.97 3.16
C CYS A 143 15.29 -2.79 2.43
N VAL A 144 14.58 -2.26 1.43
CA VAL A 144 15.03 -1.14 0.60
C VAL A 144 14.25 0.13 0.95
N GLU A 145 14.96 1.24 1.16
CA GLU A 145 14.37 2.57 1.41
C GLU A 145 13.98 3.28 0.09
N ASN A 146 13.30 4.42 0.17
CA ASN A 146 12.81 5.17 -1.00
C ASN A 146 13.93 5.62 -1.97
N ASP A 147 15.15 5.80 -1.47
CA ASP A 147 16.33 6.20 -2.23
C ASP A 147 17.07 5.00 -2.87
N GLY A 148 16.55 3.78 -2.69
CA GLY A 148 17.19 2.54 -3.14
C GLY A 148 18.26 2.03 -2.20
N ASN A 149 18.53 2.71 -1.07
CA ASN A 149 19.49 2.25 -0.09
C ASN A 149 18.99 0.98 0.61
N ILE A 150 19.90 0.05 0.87
CA ILE A 150 19.60 -1.22 1.51
C ILE A 150 19.87 -1.08 3.02
N THR A 151 18.86 -1.39 3.82
CA THR A 151 18.91 -1.32 5.29
C THR A 151 18.31 -2.60 5.89
N THR A 152 18.10 -2.61 7.22
CA THR A 152 17.38 -3.67 7.91
C THR A 152 16.17 -3.13 8.66
N THR A 153 15.13 -3.94 8.77
CA THR A 153 13.90 -3.60 9.51
C THR A 153 14.19 -3.23 10.97
N ASN A 154 15.20 -3.84 11.60
CA ASN A 154 15.62 -3.52 12.97
C ASN A 154 16.14 -2.07 13.10
N ILE A 155 16.96 -1.61 12.16
CA ILE A 155 17.44 -0.21 12.15
C ILE A 155 16.26 0.75 12.00
N VAL A 156 15.35 0.45 11.07
CA VAL A 156 14.17 1.28 10.81
C VAL A 156 13.24 1.30 12.04
N TYR A 157 13.04 0.15 12.70
CA TYR A 157 12.24 0.05 13.93
C TYR A 157 12.82 0.89 15.08
N ASN A 158 14.14 0.83 15.30
CA ASN A 158 14.79 1.64 16.33
C ASN A 158 14.64 3.16 16.07
N HIS A 159 14.45 3.56 14.82
CA HIS A 159 14.22 4.94 14.41
C HIS A 159 12.78 5.22 13.94
N LEU A 160 11.81 4.37 14.29
CA LEU A 160 10.43 4.45 13.77
C LEU A 160 9.79 5.82 13.97
N ARG A 161 10.04 6.45 15.14
CA ARG A 161 9.55 7.80 15.46
C ARG A 161 10.07 8.86 14.48
N ILE A 162 11.35 8.79 14.13
CA ILE A 162 11.99 9.75 13.20
C ILE A 162 11.38 9.58 11.80
N PHE A 163 11.22 8.34 11.34
CA PHE A 163 10.58 8.05 10.06
C PHE A 163 9.13 8.56 10.00
N ARG A 164 8.32 8.34 11.06
CA ARG A 164 6.95 8.88 11.15
C ARG A 164 6.92 10.41 11.11
N ILE A 165 7.81 11.09 11.85
CA ILE A 165 7.87 12.56 11.88
C ILE A 165 8.25 13.12 10.51
N ARG A 166 9.31 12.60 9.87
CA ARG A 166 9.77 13.06 8.54
C ARG A 166 8.65 13.02 7.50
N PHE A 167 7.79 12.01 7.56
CA PHE A 167 6.65 11.89 6.66
C PHE A 167 5.60 12.98 6.91
N ILE A 168 5.19 13.16 8.17
CA ILE A 168 4.20 14.18 8.55
C ILE A 168 4.69 15.56 8.14
N THR A 169 5.94 15.91 8.48
CA THR A 169 6.48 17.23 8.15
C THR A 169 6.59 17.46 6.64
N THR A 170 6.97 16.44 5.85
CA THR A 170 7.04 16.56 4.38
C THR A 170 5.67 16.88 3.78
N ILE A 171 4.59 16.24 4.26
CA ILE A 171 3.22 16.53 3.82
C ILE A 171 2.82 17.97 4.13
N TRP A 172 3.07 18.43 5.37
CA TRP A 172 2.73 19.79 5.78
C TRP A 172 3.48 20.85 4.97
N VAL A 173 4.77 20.63 4.69
CA VAL A 173 5.57 21.53 3.85
C VAL A 173 4.98 21.66 2.45
N ILE A 174 4.61 20.54 1.82
CA ILE A 174 3.98 20.56 0.49
C ILE A 174 2.64 21.33 0.53
N PHE A 175 1.81 21.09 1.54
CA PHE A 175 0.54 21.80 1.70
C PHE A 175 0.74 23.30 1.90
N SER A 176 1.69 23.71 2.74
CA SER A 176 2.01 25.12 2.96
C SER A 176 2.50 25.82 1.70
N VAL A 177 3.38 25.18 0.92
CA VAL A 177 3.92 25.75 -0.33
C VAL A 177 2.82 25.89 -1.41
N THR A 178 1.98 24.86 -1.55
CA THR A 178 0.87 24.88 -2.52
C THR A 178 -0.18 25.94 -2.16
N LEU A 179 -0.56 26.04 -0.89
CA LEU A 179 -1.49 27.07 -0.40
C LEU A 179 -0.94 28.47 -0.65
N PHE A 180 0.34 28.70 -0.33
CA PHE A 180 0.98 29.99 -0.56
C PHE A 180 0.99 30.37 -2.05
N GLY A 181 1.32 29.41 -2.94
CA GLY A 181 1.25 29.62 -4.38
C GLY A 181 -0.15 29.99 -4.88
N VAL A 182 -1.19 29.33 -4.37
CA VAL A 182 -2.59 29.64 -4.70
C VAL A 182 -2.99 31.04 -4.21
N LEU A 183 -2.61 31.41 -2.99
CA LEU A 183 -2.87 32.75 -2.45
C LEU A 183 -2.19 33.84 -3.28
N LEU A 184 -0.95 33.61 -3.71
CA LEU A 184 -0.24 34.54 -4.62
C LEU A 184 -0.98 34.70 -5.95
N LEU A 185 -1.49 33.61 -6.54
CA LEU A 185 -2.29 33.68 -7.76
C LEU A 185 -3.56 34.51 -7.57
N PHE A 186 -4.29 34.32 -6.47
CA PHE A 186 -5.48 35.13 -6.16
C PHE A 186 -5.14 36.61 -6.00
N ILE A 187 -4.01 36.94 -5.36
CA ILE A 187 -3.54 38.32 -5.22
C ILE A 187 -3.21 38.93 -6.59
N LEU A 188 -2.49 38.20 -7.45
CA LEU A 188 -2.12 38.67 -8.79
C LEU A 188 -3.35 38.89 -9.68
N VAL A 189 -4.29 37.94 -9.66
CA VAL A 189 -5.57 38.06 -10.37
C VAL A 189 -6.39 39.23 -9.82
N GLY A 190 -6.50 39.35 -8.50
CA GLY A 190 -7.18 40.47 -7.85
C GLY A 190 -6.56 41.83 -8.20
N TYR A 191 -5.23 41.92 -8.25
CA TYR A 191 -4.52 43.13 -8.66
C TYR A 191 -4.76 43.46 -10.14
N ARG A 192 -4.74 42.46 -11.02
CA ARG A 192 -5.12 42.61 -12.45
C ARG A 192 -6.54 43.13 -12.60
N TYR A 193 -7.52 42.56 -11.89
CA TYR A 193 -8.90 43.03 -11.91
C TYR A 193 -9.03 44.44 -11.34
N LYS A 194 -8.32 44.79 -10.26
CA LYS A 194 -8.32 46.14 -9.69
C LYS A 194 -7.83 47.18 -10.69
N LEU A 195 -6.70 46.91 -11.36
CA LEU A 195 -6.18 47.79 -12.40
C LEU A 195 -7.18 47.95 -13.55
N HIS A 196 -7.79 46.85 -13.99
CA HIS A 196 -8.81 46.88 -15.03
C HIS A 196 -10.05 47.69 -14.61
N LEU A 197 -10.54 47.52 -13.39
CA LEU A 197 -11.65 48.30 -12.83
C LEU A 197 -11.30 49.78 -12.72
N GLN A 198 -10.11 50.14 -12.22
CA GLN A 198 -9.67 51.53 -12.15
C GLN A 198 -9.55 52.18 -13.54
N TYR A 199 -9.00 51.45 -14.51
CA TYR A 199 -8.94 51.89 -15.90
C TYR A 199 -10.33 52.09 -16.49
N PHE A 200 -11.25 51.14 -16.27
CA PHE A 200 -12.64 51.24 -16.70
C PHE A 200 -13.38 52.43 -16.06
N PHE A 201 -13.23 52.65 -14.75
CA PHE A 201 -13.79 53.81 -14.05
C PHE A 201 -13.20 55.13 -14.54
N PHE A 202 -11.91 55.17 -14.85
CA PHE A 202 -11.26 56.35 -15.44
C PHE A 202 -11.84 56.68 -16.82
N ILE A 203 -12.01 55.68 -17.70
CA ILE A 203 -12.68 55.85 -19.00
C ILE A 203 -14.13 56.30 -18.81
N TYR A 204 -14.89 55.66 -17.92
CA TYR A 204 -16.29 56.02 -17.68
C TYR A 204 -16.44 57.47 -17.19
N ARG A 205 -15.56 57.91 -16.27
CA ARG A 205 -15.56 59.27 -15.73
C ARG A 205 -15.17 60.32 -16.78
N ASN A 206 -14.19 60.02 -17.64
CA ASN A 206 -13.70 60.97 -18.65
C ASN A 206 -14.49 60.91 -19.97
N GLY A 207 -15.15 59.80 -20.26
CA GLY A 207 -16.03 59.62 -21.42
C GLY A 207 -17.32 60.47 -21.36
N GLN A 208 -17.66 61.03 -20.19
CA GLN A 208 -18.75 62.00 -20.06
C GLN A 208 -18.36 63.45 -20.42
N TYR A 209 -17.10 63.74 -20.77
CA TYR A 209 -16.61 65.12 -20.98
C TYR A 209 -16.25 65.50 -22.42
N THR A 210 -16.66 64.74 -23.44
CA THR A 210 -16.41 65.15 -24.85
C THR A 210 -17.61 64.97 -25.77
N PHE A 211 -18.45 66.01 -25.85
CA PHE A 211 -19.13 66.38 -27.09
C PHE A 211 -18.74 67.84 -27.41
N PRO A 212 -17.87 68.10 -28.39
CA PRO A 212 -17.67 69.46 -28.86
C PRO A 212 -18.88 69.88 -29.71
N GLU A 213 -19.57 70.95 -29.30
CA GLU A 213 -20.54 71.64 -30.15
C GLU A 213 -19.86 72.09 -31.45
N VAL A 214 -20.35 71.57 -32.57
CA VAL A 214 -20.02 72.07 -33.90
C VAL A 214 -20.62 73.47 -34.05
N LYS A 215 -19.78 74.51 -33.98
CA LYS A 215 -20.15 75.88 -34.35
C LYS A 215 -20.58 75.90 -35.83
N ARG A 216 -21.89 75.94 -36.07
CA ARG A 216 -22.45 76.28 -37.39
C ARG A 216 -22.15 77.75 -37.67
N ARG A 217 -21.29 77.98 -38.66
CA ARG A 217 -20.96 79.29 -39.21
C ARG A 217 -22.11 79.68 -40.16
N ASN A 218 -22.92 80.67 -39.78
CA ASN A 218 -23.87 81.29 -40.70
C ASN A 218 -23.39 82.69 -41.05
N THR A 219 -23.36 82.90 -42.37
CA THR A 219 -23.20 84.14 -43.14
C THR A 219 -24.05 85.29 -42.66
#